data_AF-A0A5M3XBM4-F1
#
_entry.id   AF-A0A5M3XBM4-F1
#
_cell.length_a   1.000
_cell.length_b   1.000
_cell.length_c   1.000
_cell.angle_alpha   90.00
_cell.angle_beta   90.00
_cell.angle_gamma   90.00
#
_symmetry.space_group_name_H-M   'P 1'
#
loop_
_entity.id
_entity.type
_entity.pdbx_description
1 polymer ?
#
loop_
_entity_poly.entity_id
_entity_poly.type
_entity_poly.pdbx_seq_one_letter_code
_entity_poly.pdbx_strand_id
1 'polypeptide(L)'
;MKTLLGVAATAALITTCAIVTTPPASASATQEQVAASMGCQSSRAVLRFRDNTTGSYYCSGVHAVGKRADYFTANGWSGWLDTTEGDILFCDGERFPVLGVHVYNLVLNETKPGWCP
;
A
#
# COMPACT_ATOMS: atom_id res chain seq x y z
N MET A 1 -61.62 50.53 -12.63
CA MET A 1 -62.20 49.72 -13.72
C MET A 1 -61.34 48.47 -13.90
N LYS A 2 -62.01 47.31 -14.00
CA LYS A 2 -61.57 46.02 -14.57
C LYS A 2 -60.45 45.21 -13.90
N THR A 3 -60.91 44.29 -13.04
CA THR A 3 -60.70 42.82 -13.04
C THR A 3 -59.82 42.22 -14.15
N LEU A 4 -58.97 41.25 -13.79
CA LEU A 4 -59.12 39.83 -14.21
C LEU A 4 -58.13 38.89 -13.51
N LEU A 5 -58.69 37.85 -12.91
CA LEU A 5 -58.00 36.63 -12.45
C LEU A 5 -57.42 35.87 -13.65
N GLY A 6 -56.26 35.22 -13.46
CA GLY A 6 -55.69 34.26 -14.39
C GLY A 6 -55.08 33.08 -13.63
N VAL A 7 -55.87 32.03 -13.47
CA VAL A 7 -55.47 30.72 -12.97
C VAL A 7 -54.70 30.00 -14.08
N ALA A 8 -53.51 29.45 -13.79
CA ALA A 8 -52.86 28.51 -14.69
C ALA A 8 -52.18 27.40 -13.89
N ALA A 9 -52.48 26.18 -14.32
CA ALA A 9 -52.39 24.94 -13.58
C ALA A 9 -50.97 24.46 -13.31
N THR A 10 -50.76 24.01 -12.08
CA THR A 10 -49.58 23.25 -11.64
C THR A 10 -49.62 21.86 -12.28
N ALA A 11 -48.81 21.62 -13.31
CA ALA A 11 -48.57 20.28 -13.83
C ALA A 11 -47.54 19.57 -12.94
N ALA A 12 -48.02 18.70 -12.05
CA ALA A 12 -47.17 17.81 -11.26
C ALA A 12 -46.68 16.65 -12.13
N LEU A 13 -45.41 16.68 -12.53
CA LEU A 13 -44.73 15.53 -13.14
C LEU A 13 -44.39 14.53 -12.02
N ILE A 14 -45.18 13.48 -11.93
CA ILE A 14 -44.88 12.30 -11.09
C ILE A 14 -43.86 11.48 -11.86
N THR A 15 -42.58 11.75 -11.63
CA THR A 15 -41.49 10.87 -12.04
C THR A 15 -41.42 9.72 -11.07
N THR A 16 -42.00 8.57 -11.45
CA THR A 16 -41.78 7.29 -10.77
C THR A 16 -40.33 6.87 -10.97
N CYS A 17 -39.49 7.15 -9.98
CA CYS A 17 -38.19 6.50 -9.85
C CYS A 17 -38.40 5.00 -9.66
N ALA A 18 -38.24 4.24 -10.74
CA ALA A 18 -38.06 2.80 -10.65
C ALA A 18 -36.79 2.54 -9.84
N ILE A 19 -36.96 2.07 -8.61
CA ILE A 19 -35.86 1.59 -7.77
C ILE A 19 -35.39 0.28 -8.40
N VAL A 20 -34.39 0.37 -9.27
CA VAL A 20 -33.63 -0.79 -9.72
C VAL A 20 -32.84 -1.27 -8.52
N THR A 21 -33.37 -2.25 -7.79
CA THR A 21 -32.60 -3.05 -6.83
C THR A 21 -31.63 -3.90 -7.63
N THR A 22 -30.46 -3.34 -7.98
CA THR A 22 -29.31 -4.16 -8.32
C THR A 22 -28.97 -5.01 -7.09
N PRO A 23 -28.80 -6.33 -7.25
CA PRO A 23 -28.25 -7.13 -6.16
C PRO A 23 -26.89 -6.51 -5.78
N PRO A 24 -26.52 -6.50 -4.49
CA PRO A 24 -25.20 -6.07 -4.10
C PRO A 24 -24.22 -6.96 -4.87
N ALA A 25 -23.50 -6.35 -5.81
CA ALA A 25 -22.35 -7.00 -6.39
C ALA A 25 -21.51 -7.44 -5.20
N SER A 26 -21.36 -8.76 -5.04
CA SER A 26 -20.39 -9.30 -4.10
C SER A 26 -19.07 -8.68 -4.51
N ALA A 27 -18.64 -7.66 -3.77
CA ALA A 27 -17.34 -7.07 -3.92
C ALA A 27 -16.39 -8.20 -3.55
N SER A 28 -15.94 -8.93 -4.58
CA SER A 28 -14.73 -9.73 -4.49
C SER A 28 -13.71 -8.76 -3.96
N ALA A 29 -13.33 -8.91 -2.69
CA ALA A 29 -12.25 -8.17 -2.09
C ALA A 29 -11.07 -8.35 -3.05
N THR A 30 -10.73 -7.30 -3.80
CA THR A 30 -9.49 -7.24 -4.54
C THR A 30 -8.40 -7.52 -3.52
N GLN A 31 -7.44 -8.37 -3.89
CA GLN A 31 -6.42 -8.95 -2.99
C GLN A 31 -5.62 -7.90 -2.18
N GLU A 32 -5.76 -6.61 -2.49
CA GLU A 32 -5.24 -5.48 -1.72
C GLU A 32 -5.84 -5.28 -0.33
N GLN A 33 -7.09 -5.67 -0.05
CA GLN A 33 -7.69 -5.43 1.28
C GLN A 33 -7.39 -6.49 2.34
N VAL A 34 -6.75 -7.60 1.95
CA VAL A 34 -6.27 -8.63 2.91
C VAL A 34 -4.87 -8.31 3.44
N ALA A 35 -4.14 -7.39 2.79
CA ALA A 35 -2.82 -6.94 3.22
C ALA A 35 -2.88 -6.13 4.54
N ALA A 36 -3.94 -5.34 4.74
CA ALA A 36 -4.06 -4.43 5.87
C ALA A 36 -4.19 -5.12 7.24
N SER A 37 -4.50 -6.42 7.30
CA SER A 37 -4.68 -7.17 8.55
C SER A 37 -3.43 -7.93 9.04
N MET A 38 -2.34 -7.95 8.27
CA MET A 38 -1.08 -8.64 8.64
C MET A 38 0.13 -7.70 8.70
N GLY A 39 -0.09 -6.41 8.93
CA GLY A 39 0.98 -5.41 8.92
C GLY A 39 1.57 -5.19 7.53
N CYS A 40 0.78 -5.40 6.47
CA CYS A 40 1.21 -5.16 5.09
C CYS A 40 0.65 -3.84 4.55
N GLN A 41 1.42 -3.21 3.66
CA GLN A 41 1.06 -1.97 2.97
C GLN A 41 1.35 -2.06 1.46
N SER A 42 0.78 -1.16 0.67
CA SER A 42 0.96 -1.11 -0.78
C SER A 42 2.40 -0.77 -1.19
N SER A 43 3.14 -0.09 -0.32
CA SER A 43 4.56 0.24 -0.50
C SER A 43 5.46 -0.97 -0.18
N ARG A 44 6.63 -1.06 -0.82
CA ARG A 44 7.48 -2.27 -0.74
C ARG A 44 8.97 -1.96 -0.62
N ALA A 45 9.62 -2.63 0.33
CA ALA A 45 11.07 -2.67 0.35
C ALA A 45 11.57 -3.56 -0.80
N VAL A 46 12.68 -3.16 -1.44
CA VAL A 46 13.22 -3.81 -2.63
C VAL A 46 14.71 -4.09 -2.44
N LEU A 47 15.10 -5.34 -2.65
CA LEU A 47 16.51 -5.77 -2.76
C LEU A 47 16.81 -6.13 -4.21
N ARG A 48 17.82 -5.50 -4.80
CA ARG A 48 18.41 -5.95 -6.06
C ARG A 48 19.58 -6.87 -5.76
N PHE A 49 19.47 -8.11 -6.21
CA PHE A 49 20.46 -9.14 -5.97
C PHE A 49 21.53 -9.16 -7.06
N ARG A 50 22.68 -9.72 -6.70
CA ARG A 50 23.85 -9.82 -7.59
C ARG A 50 23.62 -10.71 -8.81
N ASP A 51 22.64 -11.61 -8.74
CA ASP A 51 22.15 -12.45 -9.84
C ASP A 51 21.18 -11.70 -10.78
N ASN A 52 21.08 -10.37 -10.66
CA ASN A 52 20.11 -9.50 -11.33
C ASN A 52 18.63 -9.79 -11.02
N THR A 53 18.33 -10.63 -10.03
CA THR A 53 16.95 -10.81 -9.55
C THR A 53 16.57 -9.73 -8.53
N THR A 54 15.28 -9.58 -8.26
CA THR A 54 14.77 -8.58 -7.32
C THR A 54 13.84 -9.24 -6.30
N GLY A 55 14.06 -8.95 -5.02
CA GLY A 55 13.13 -9.28 -3.93
C GLY A 55 12.24 -8.08 -3.63
N SER A 56 10.96 -8.32 -3.34
CA SER A 56 9.98 -7.29 -3.00
C SER A 56 9.19 -7.72 -1.78
N TYR A 57 9.17 -6.87 -0.75
CA TYR A 57 8.66 -7.21 0.58
C TYR A 57 7.64 -6.15 1.03
N TYR A 58 6.44 -6.61 1.38
CA TYR A 58 5.24 -5.76 1.53
C TYR A 58 4.64 -5.79 2.94
N CYS A 59 5.18 -6.61 3.83
CA CYS A 59 4.64 -6.84 5.17
C CYS A 59 5.72 -6.57 6.21
N SER A 60 5.33 -6.10 7.38
CA SER A 60 6.23 -6.03 8.53
C SER A 60 6.70 -7.44 8.93
N GLY A 61 7.74 -7.51 9.75
CA GLY A 61 8.33 -8.74 10.25
C GLY A 61 9.67 -9.08 9.62
N VAL A 62 10.12 -10.31 9.90
CA VAL A 62 11.41 -10.85 9.45
C VAL A 62 11.23 -11.64 8.17
N HIS A 63 11.94 -11.23 7.12
CA HIS A 63 11.93 -11.88 5.81
C HIS A 63 13.27 -12.56 5.58
N ALA A 64 13.25 -13.88 5.41
CA ALA A 64 14.46 -14.62 5.03
C ALA A 64 14.86 -14.27 3.59
N VAL A 65 16.11 -13.84 3.41
CA VAL A 65 16.65 -13.41 2.11
C VAL A 65 17.65 -14.44 1.58
N GLY A 66 18.70 -14.72 2.35
CA GLY A 66 19.73 -15.72 2.02
C GLY A 66 20.49 -15.47 0.72
N LYS A 67 20.70 -14.21 0.32
CA LYS A 67 21.31 -13.84 -0.97
C LYS A 67 22.23 -12.64 -0.87
N ARG A 68 23.17 -12.53 -1.82
CA ARG A 68 24.01 -11.33 -1.99
C ARG A 68 23.24 -10.22 -2.69
N ALA A 69 23.19 -9.04 -2.08
CA ALA A 69 22.50 -7.88 -2.60
C ALA A 69 23.48 -6.78 -3.03
N ASP A 70 23.21 -6.14 -4.15
CA ASP A 70 23.99 -4.97 -4.60
C ASP A 70 23.36 -3.66 -4.12
N TYR A 71 22.04 -3.66 -3.91
CA TYR A 71 21.29 -2.44 -3.74
C TYR A 71 20.00 -2.65 -2.94
N PHE A 72 19.67 -1.70 -2.07
CA PHE A 72 18.44 -1.69 -1.28
C PHE A 72 17.63 -0.40 -1.49
N THR A 73 16.31 -0.50 -1.40
CA THR A 73 15.38 0.63 -1.40
C THR A 73 14.25 0.36 -0.43
N ALA A 74 14.03 1.26 0.52
CA ALA A 74 13.08 1.02 1.60
C ALA A 74 11.60 1.23 1.21
N ASN A 75 11.30 2.19 0.32
CA ASN A 75 9.95 2.63 -0.11
C ASN A 75 8.81 2.40 0.92
N GLY A 76 8.67 3.28 1.90
CA GLY A 76 7.59 3.21 2.90
C GLY A 76 7.93 2.41 4.16
N TRP A 77 9.15 1.86 4.26
CA TRP A 77 9.56 0.99 5.35
C TRP A 77 10.76 1.53 6.12
N SER A 78 10.82 1.18 7.41
CA SER A 78 12.01 1.35 8.24
C SER A 78 12.35 0.01 8.90
N GLY A 79 13.61 -0.19 9.27
CA GLY A 79 14.05 -1.47 9.82
C GLY A 79 15.55 -1.67 9.70
N TRP A 80 15.96 -2.92 9.48
CA TRP A 80 17.37 -3.25 9.27
C TRP A 80 17.57 -4.46 8.37
N LEU A 81 18.76 -4.52 7.75
CA LEU A 81 19.27 -5.69 7.04
C LEU A 81 20.25 -6.42 7.96
N ASP A 82 20.02 -7.70 8.22
CA ASP A 82 20.97 -8.59 8.86
C ASP A 82 21.92 -9.15 7.78
N THR A 83 23.18 -8.78 7.85
CA THR A 83 24.18 -9.07 6.83
C THR A 83 25.43 -9.72 7.40
N THR A 84 26.26 -10.31 6.53
CA THR A 84 27.57 -10.85 6.95
C THR A 84 28.54 -9.80 7.50
N GLU A 85 28.30 -8.50 7.30
CA GLU A 85 29.13 -7.40 7.83
C GLU A 85 28.51 -6.73 9.07
N GLY A 86 27.34 -7.22 9.51
CA GLY A 86 26.56 -6.66 10.62
C GLY A 86 25.23 -6.06 10.16
N ASP A 87 24.52 -5.46 11.11
CA ASP A 87 23.21 -4.88 10.87
C ASP A 87 23.30 -3.51 10.21
N ILE A 88 22.57 -3.33 9.11
CA ILE A 88 22.43 -2.03 8.44
C ILE A 88 21.03 -1.49 8.74
N LEU A 89 20.96 -0.48 9.60
CA LEU A 89 19.71 0.22 9.90
C LEU A 89 19.30 1.08 8.70
N PHE A 90 17.99 1.20 8.47
CA PHE A 90 17.46 2.10 7.45
C PHE A 90 16.13 2.71 7.85
N CYS A 91 15.85 3.87 7.24
CA CYS A 91 14.63 4.62 7.41
C CYS A 91 13.80 4.68 6.11
N ASP A 92 12.57 5.17 6.25
CA ASP A 92 11.68 5.34 5.10
C ASP A 92 12.30 6.24 4.02
N GLY A 93 12.10 5.86 2.77
CA GLY A 93 12.59 6.56 1.58
C GLY A 93 14.07 6.31 1.28
N GLU A 94 14.80 5.65 2.18
CA GLU A 94 16.23 5.44 1.98
C GLU A 94 16.54 4.49 0.84
N ARG A 95 17.67 4.80 0.21
CA ARG A 95 18.14 4.12 -0.98
C ARG A 95 19.67 4.08 -0.96
N PHE A 96 20.27 2.90 -0.84
CA PHE A 96 21.72 2.76 -0.69
C PHE A 96 22.28 1.48 -1.31
N PRO A 97 23.58 1.48 -1.69
CA PRO A 97 24.25 0.26 -2.13
C PRO A 97 24.52 -0.69 -0.96
N VAL A 98 24.28 -1.98 -1.17
CA VAL A 98 24.63 -3.06 -0.23
C VAL A 98 25.98 -3.72 -0.60
N LEU A 99 26.55 -3.34 -1.76
CA LEU A 99 27.93 -3.66 -2.16
C LEU A 99 28.23 -5.17 -2.29
N GLY A 100 27.23 -5.99 -2.61
CA GLY A 100 27.41 -7.43 -2.87
C GLY A 100 27.54 -8.27 -1.58
N VAL A 101 27.23 -7.68 -0.43
CA VAL A 101 27.21 -8.34 0.88
C VAL A 101 26.07 -9.35 0.94
N HIS A 102 26.29 -10.47 1.65
CA HIS A 102 25.26 -11.48 1.87
C HIS A 102 24.27 -10.98 2.94
N VAL A 103 22.99 -10.93 2.58
CA VAL A 103 21.87 -10.57 3.46
C VAL A 103 21.17 -11.84 3.90
N TYR A 104 21.16 -12.10 5.20
CA TYR A 104 20.46 -13.24 5.79
C TYR A 104 18.97 -12.92 5.93
N ASN A 105 18.66 -11.79 6.57
CA ASN A 105 17.30 -11.36 6.86
C ASN A 105 17.10 -9.88 6.52
N LEU A 106 15.88 -9.54 6.10
CA LEU A 106 15.37 -8.17 6.06
C LEU A 106 14.29 -8.05 7.13
N VAL A 107 14.45 -7.11 8.04
CA VAL A 107 13.43 -6.84 9.06
C VAL A 107 12.73 -5.53 8.74
N LEU A 108 11.40 -5.60 8.60
CA LEU A 108 10.52 -4.48 8.32
C LEU A 108 9.70 -4.15 9.56
N ASN A 109 9.85 -2.95 10.09
CA ASN A 109 9.12 -2.54 11.29
C ASN A 109 7.68 -2.15 10.93
N GLU A 110 6.73 -2.59 11.75
CA GLU A 110 5.32 -2.22 11.61
C GLU A 110 5.08 -0.72 11.89
N THR A 111 5.88 -0.15 12.79
CA THR A 111 5.84 1.26 13.14
C THR A 111 7.19 1.92 12.92
N LYS A 112 7.19 3.24 12.73
CA LYS A 112 8.41 4.01 12.55
C LYS A 112 9.25 3.94 13.84
N PRO A 113 10.49 3.41 13.78
CA PRO A 113 11.34 3.31 14.96
C PRO A 113 11.88 4.68 15.38
N GLY A 114 12.22 4.82 16.67
CA GLY A 114 12.63 6.11 17.25
C GLY A 114 13.96 6.70 16.74
N TRP A 115 14.79 5.90 16.05
CA TRP A 115 16.00 6.40 15.39
C TRP A 115 15.74 6.98 14.01
N CYS A 116 14.54 6.80 13.45
CA CYS A 116 14.17 7.37 12.17
C CYS A 116 13.51 8.75 12.35
N PRO A 117 14.02 9.80 11.70
CA PRO A 117 13.49 11.16 11.78
C PRO A 117 12.16 11.29 11.04
#